data_AF-A0A4Y9ENY2-F1
#
_entry.id   AF-A0A4Y9ENY2-F1
#
_cell.length_a   1.000
_cell.length_b   1.000
_cell.length_c   1.000
_cell.angle_alpha   90.00
_cell.angle_beta   90.00
_cell.angle_gamma   90.00
#
_symmetry.space_group_name_H-M   'P 1'
#
loop_
_entity.id
_entity.type
_entity.pdbx_description
1 polymer ?
#
loop_
_entity_poly.entity_id
_entity_poly.type
_entity_poly.pdbx_seq_one_letter_code
_entity_poly.pdbx_strand_id
1 'polypeptide(L)'
;MAFWINGWNGDAAGTVMGREPYRALISLTHSEGDFPIGIHQSGDLDGITWYYNFSATCLTPGSMPAIVTKVVDVGDYVWSVEVTPHDWGDKDATNWAPGVHLFSLMLYGPDGNQSGTIATVIVPKKTMKAVPATPVMAQKMLVMRRGQPMT
;
A
#
# COMPACT_ATOMS: atom_id res chain seq x y z
N MET A 1 -4.11 -17.96 -17.69
CA MET A 1 -3.14 -18.68 -16.84
C MET A 1 -2.93 -17.78 -15.62
N ALA A 2 -3.16 -18.29 -14.41
CA ALA A 2 -3.07 -17.49 -13.18
C ALA A 2 -1.64 -17.55 -12.64
N PHE A 3 -1.07 -16.39 -12.29
CA PHE A 3 0.29 -16.24 -11.77
C PHE A 3 0.28 -16.23 -10.24
N TRP A 4 1.19 -16.98 -9.63
CA TRP A 4 1.17 -17.27 -8.18
C TRP A 4 2.34 -16.58 -7.46
N ILE A 5 2.05 -15.84 -6.40
CA ILE A 5 3.04 -15.24 -5.49
C ILE A 5 3.41 -16.31 -4.46
N ASN A 6 4.70 -16.61 -4.31
CA ASN A 6 5.20 -17.66 -3.41
C ASN A 6 5.67 -17.12 -2.05
N GLY A 7 5.86 -15.81 -1.94
CA GLY A 7 6.37 -15.21 -0.71
C GLY A 7 6.64 -13.72 -0.85
N TRP A 8 6.58 -13.04 0.29
CA TRP A 8 6.76 -11.60 0.42
C TRP A 8 7.66 -11.33 1.62
N ASN A 9 8.76 -10.61 1.42
CA ASN A 9 9.62 -10.16 2.52
C ASN A 9 9.52 -8.64 2.66
N GLY A 10 9.28 -8.16 3.88
CA GLY A 10 9.27 -6.74 4.21
C GLY A 10 10.64 -6.31 4.73
N ASP A 11 11.11 -5.13 4.31
CA ASP A 11 12.48 -4.66 4.53
C ASP A 11 13.51 -5.71 4.08
N ALA A 12 13.83 -5.73 2.78
CA ALA A 12 14.84 -6.62 2.21
C ALA A 12 16.11 -6.66 3.09
N ALA A 13 16.29 -7.77 3.80
CA ALA A 13 17.41 -7.98 4.71
C ALA A 13 18.69 -8.16 3.89
N GLY A 14 19.34 -7.05 3.52
CA GLY A 14 20.56 -7.05 2.71
C GLY A 14 20.83 -5.75 1.97
N THR A 15 19.82 -4.92 1.73
CA THR A 15 19.93 -3.65 1.00
C THR A 15 19.28 -2.52 1.78
N VAL A 16 20.01 -1.97 2.76
CA VAL A 16 19.66 -0.68 3.40
C VAL A 16 20.06 0.49 2.47
N MET A 17 19.72 0.40 1.18
CA MET A 17 19.86 1.51 0.23
C MET A 17 18.47 1.93 -0.23
N GLY A 18 18.14 3.22 -0.09
CA GLY A 18 16.89 3.78 -0.63
C GLY A 18 15.70 3.88 0.33
N ARG A 19 15.90 3.94 1.66
CA ARG A 19 14.82 4.32 2.59
C ARG A 19 14.44 5.80 2.40
N GLU A 20 13.59 6.04 1.41
CA GLU A 20 12.95 7.32 1.20
C GLU A 20 11.84 7.52 2.24
N PRO A 21 11.62 8.75 2.73
CA PRO A 21 10.48 9.05 3.58
C PRO A 21 9.18 8.54 2.95
N TYR A 22 8.30 7.98 3.76
CA TYR A 22 7.01 7.44 3.34
C TYR A 22 7.05 6.25 2.40
N ARG A 23 8.20 5.60 2.25
CA ARG A 23 8.33 4.42 1.39
C ARG A 23 8.64 3.16 2.16
N ALA A 24 7.95 2.09 1.80
CA ALA A 24 8.27 0.72 2.16
C ALA A 24 9.05 0.07 1.02
N LEU A 25 10.13 -0.62 1.36
CA LEU A 25 10.81 -1.51 0.43
C LEU A 25 10.31 -2.93 0.66
N ILE A 26 9.84 -3.55 -0.41
CA ILE A 26 9.29 -4.89 -0.40
C ILE A 26 9.93 -5.74 -1.47
N SER A 27 10.09 -7.03 -1.19
CA SER A 27 10.42 -8.00 -2.23
C SER A 27 9.26 -8.96 -2.45
N LEU A 28 8.93 -9.22 -3.71
CA LEU A 28 7.93 -10.20 -4.12
C LEU A 28 8.61 -11.36 -4.82
N THR A 29 8.23 -12.57 -4.44
CA THR A 29 8.64 -13.78 -5.14
C THR A 29 7.42 -14.39 -5.83
N HIS A 30 7.55 -14.80 -7.08
CA HIS A 30 6.46 -15.41 -7.86
C HIS A 30 6.96 -16.67 -8.57
N SER A 31 6.07 -17.64 -8.79
CA SER A 31 6.33 -18.78 -9.68
C SER A 31 5.87 -18.43 -11.08
N GLU A 32 6.78 -18.60 -12.05
CA GLU A 32 6.56 -18.57 -13.50
C GLU A 32 6.08 -17.22 -14.07
N GLY A 33 6.89 -16.55 -14.90
CA GLY A 33 6.44 -15.41 -15.75
C GLY A 33 6.36 -14.03 -15.09
N ASP A 34 5.55 -13.14 -15.69
CA ASP A 34 5.41 -11.70 -15.36
C ASP A 34 4.87 -11.41 -13.94
N PHE A 35 5.08 -10.17 -13.47
CA PHE A 35 4.66 -9.70 -12.15
C PHE A 35 3.12 -9.69 -11.94
N PRO A 36 2.64 -9.82 -10.68
CA PRO A 36 1.20 -9.83 -10.40
C PRO A 36 0.51 -8.55 -10.86
N ILE A 37 -0.49 -8.69 -11.75
CA ILE A 37 -1.22 -7.57 -12.38
C ILE A 37 -1.73 -6.54 -11.36
N GLY A 38 -2.15 -7.00 -10.18
CA GLY A 38 -2.66 -6.15 -9.10
C GLY A 38 -1.69 -5.06 -8.63
N ILE A 39 -0.38 -5.23 -8.82
CA ILE A 39 0.64 -4.29 -8.34
C ILE A 39 0.65 -2.97 -9.12
N HIS A 40 0.22 -3.00 -10.39
CA HIS A 40 0.17 -1.82 -11.26
C HIS A 40 -1.25 -1.29 -11.48
N GLN A 41 -2.25 -1.96 -10.90
CA GLN A 41 -3.64 -1.53 -11.00
C GLN A 41 -3.88 -0.31 -10.14
N SER A 42 -3.92 0.85 -10.80
CA SER A 42 -4.18 2.14 -10.20
C SER A 42 -5.41 2.81 -10.78
N GLY A 43 -6.04 3.66 -9.98
CA GLY A 43 -7.11 4.56 -10.40
C GLY A 43 -6.82 5.98 -9.94
N ASP A 44 -7.68 6.90 -10.36
CA ASP A 44 -7.68 8.27 -9.83
C ASP A 44 -8.67 8.40 -8.68
N LEU A 45 -8.14 8.76 -7.53
CA LEU A 45 -8.84 9.03 -6.30
C LEU A 45 -8.74 10.53 -6.00
N ASP A 46 -9.49 11.30 -6.79
CA ASP A 46 -9.63 12.77 -6.71
C ASP A 46 -8.31 13.53 -6.92
N GLY A 47 -7.67 13.27 -8.05
CA GLY A 47 -6.39 13.88 -8.42
C GLY A 47 -5.18 13.20 -7.79
N ILE A 48 -5.39 12.12 -7.04
CA ILE A 48 -4.34 11.31 -6.43
C ILE A 48 -4.39 9.91 -7.04
N THR A 49 -3.25 9.49 -7.60
CA THR A 49 -3.08 8.10 -8.03
C THR A 49 -3.21 7.17 -6.82
N TRP A 50 -4.09 6.18 -6.94
CA TRP A 50 -4.32 5.19 -5.89
C TRP A 50 -4.21 3.78 -6.46
N TYR A 51 -3.32 2.97 -5.88
CA TYR A 51 -3.18 1.55 -6.22
C TYR A 51 -4.16 0.74 -5.39
N TYR A 52 -5.39 0.57 -5.89
CA TYR A 52 -6.53 0.08 -5.12
C TYR A 52 -6.46 -1.40 -4.73
N ASN A 53 -5.66 -2.19 -5.44
CA ASN A 53 -5.39 -3.59 -5.07
C ASN A 53 -4.18 -3.73 -4.14
N PHE A 54 -3.63 -2.62 -3.69
CA PHE A 54 -2.52 -2.57 -2.75
C PHE A 54 -2.95 -1.83 -1.48
N SER A 55 -3.33 -2.60 -0.46
CA SER A 55 -3.68 -2.06 0.86
C SER A 55 -2.44 -1.82 1.71
N ALA A 56 -2.44 -0.70 2.43
CA ALA A 56 -1.44 -0.35 3.42
C ALA A 56 -2.13 0.07 4.72
N THR A 57 -1.77 -0.56 5.82
CA THR A 57 -2.32 -0.27 7.15
C THR A 57 -1.20 0.04 8.11
N CYS A 58 -1.19 1.25 8.67
CA CYS A 58 -0.28 1.60 9.75
C CYS A 58 -0.68 0.82 11.00
N LEU A 59 0.26 0.06 11.58
CA LEU A 59 0.04 -0.76 12.76
C LEU A 59 0.21 0.01 14.07
N THR A 60 0.54 1.30 14.00
CA THR A 60 0.57 2.16 15.18
C THR A 60 -0.86 2.43 15.67
N PRO A 61 -1.18 2.18 16.95
CA PRO A 61 -2.52 2.39 17.48
C PRO A 61 -3.01 3.83 17.27
N GLY A 62 -4.29 3.98 16.90
CA GLY A 62 -4.93 5.29 16.69
C GLY A 62 -4.36 6.10 15.51
N SER A 63 -3.55 5.47 14.65
CA SER A 63 -3.00 6.13 13.46
C SER A 63 -3.98 6.08 12.29
N MET A 64 -3.94 7.11 11.46
CA MET A 64 -4.70 7.16 10.22
C MET A 64 -4.34 5.97 9.32
N PRO A 65 -5.33 5.43 8.59
CA PRO A 65 -5.09 4.43 7.56
C PRO A 65 -4.27 5.04 6.42
N ALA A 66 -3.72 4.16 5.58
CA ALA A 66 -2.88 4.56 4.46
C ALA A 66 -3.51 4.14 3.13
N ILE A 67 -3.13 4.86 2.09
CA ILE A 67 -3.30 4.43 0.71
C ILE A 67 -1.94 4.36 0.04
N VAL A 68 -1.79 3.45 -0.93
CA VAL A 68 -0.60 3.39 -1.77
C VAL A 68 -0.76 4.38 -2.92
N THR A 69 0.15 5.34 -3.01
CA THR A 69 0.08 6.43 -4.01
C THR A 69 1.11 6.30 -5.13
N LYS A 70 2.15 5.48 -4.92
CA LYS A 70 3.18 5.24 -5.92
C LYS A 70 3.82 3.87 -5.72
N VAL A 71 4.07 3.18 -6.82
CA VAL A 71 4.82 1.91 -6.84
C VAL A 71 5.93 2.04 -7.89
N VAL A 72 7.17 1.79 -7.48
CA VAL A 72 8.35 1.86 -8.35
C VAL A 72 9.08 0.52 -8.27
N ASP A 73 9.31 -0.11 -9.42
CA ASP A 73 10.25 -1.23 -9.54
C ASP A 73 11.68 -0.69 -9.42
N VAL A 74 12.42 -1.20 -8.44
CA VAL A 74 13.82 -0.80 -8.18
C VAL A 74 14.83 -1.88 -8.58
N GLY A 75 14.36 -2.95 -9.26
CA GLY A 75 15.17 -4.07 -9.71
C GLY A 75 15.21 -5.24 -8.72
N ASP A 76 15.72 -6.39 -9.18
CA ASP A 76 15.95 -7.60 -8.38
C ASP A 76 14.74 -8.07 -7.55
N TYR A 77 13.53 -7.98 -8.13
CA TYR A 77 12.29 -8.33 -7.46
C TYR A 77 12.02 -7.48 -6.20
N VAL A 78 12.46 -6.22 -6.20
CA VAL A 78 12.23 -5.25 -5.13
C VAL A 78 11.39 -4.08 -5.65
N TRP A 79 10.40 -3.68 -4.86
CA TRP A 79 9.55 -2.53 -5.12
C TRP A 79 9.64 -1.51 -4.00
N SER A 80 9.68 -0.25 -4.40
CA SER A 80 9.53 0.92 -3.54
C SER A 80 8.08 1.38 -3.59
N VAL A 81 7.36 1.20 -2.49
CA VAL A 81 5.94 1.51 -2.35
C VAL A 81 5.75 2.73 -1.46
N GLU A 82 5.20 3.82 -2.02
CA GLU A 82 4.89 5.03 -1.27
C GLU A 82 3.52 4.93 -0.62
N VAL A 83 3.49 5.17 0.70
CA VAL A 83 2.27 5.17 1.50
C VAL A 83 1.94 6.58 1.97
N THR A 84 0.68 6.96 1.80
CA THR A 84 0.19 8.30 2.14
C THR A 84 -0.93 8.19 3.18
N PRO A 85 -0.93 9.00 4.26
CA PRO A 85 -2.00 8.98 5.25
C PRO A 85 -3.28 9.46 4.60
N HIS A 86 -4.37 8.75 4.85
CA HIS A 86 -5.66 9.05 4.31
C HIS A 86 -6.71 9.15 5.42
N ASP A 87 -7.47 10.23 5.40
CA ASP A 87 -8.51 10.51 6.38
C ASP A 87 -9.87 10.11 5.82
N TRP A 88 -10.37 8.93 6.23
CA TRP A 88 -11.71 8.45 5.90
C TRP A 88 -12.83 9.10 6.74
N GLY A 89 -12.52 10.11 7.56
CA GLY A 89 -13.45 10.72 8.50
C GLY A 89 -13.56 9.97 9.83
N ASP A 90 -12.54 9.17 10.18
CA ASP A 90 -12.46 8.52 11.49
C ASP A 90 -12.04 9.55 12.54
N LYS A 91 -12.94 9.82 13.50
CA LYS A 91 -12.79 10.90 14.49
C LYS A 91 -11.63 10.68 15.45
N ASP A 92 -11.25 9.42 15.66
CA ASP A 92 -10.21 9.05 16.62
C ASP A 92 -8.85 8.78 15.93
N ALA A 93 -8.82 8.81 14.60
CA ALA A 93 -7.61 8.59 13.84
C ALA A 93 -6.72 9.84 13.79
N THR A 94 -5.47 9.69 14.20
CA THR A 94 -4.46 10.76 14.20
C THR A 94 -3.45 10.57 13.09
N ASN A 95 -2.95 11.67 12.52
CA ASN A 95 -1.91 11.60 11.50
C ASN A 95 -0.62 10.99 12.10
N TRP A 96 0.24 10.42 11.25
CA TRP A 96 1.44 9.72 11.70
C TRP A 96 2.45 10.67 12.33
N ALA A 97 2.96 10.28 13.50
CA ALA A 97 4.04 10.99 14.16
C ALA A 97 5.36 10.79 13.41
N PRO A 98 6.34 11.69 13.52
CA PRO A 98 7.69 11.42 13.04
C PRO A 98 8.30 10.20 13.73
N GLY A 99 8.90 9.30 12.96
CA GLY A 99 9.47 8.06 13.50
C GLY A 99 9.48 6.91 12.49
N VAL A 100 9.73 5.71 13.00
CA VAL A 100 9.64 4.47 12.23
C VAL A 100 8.33 3.79 12.61
N HIS A 101 7.50 3.51 11.61
CA HIS A 101 6.21 2.86 11.77
C HIS A 101 6.21 1.52 11.06
N LEU A 102 5.50 0.55 11.64
CA LEU A 102 5.23 -0.72 11.00
C LEU A 102 3.96 -0.61 10.18
N PHE A 103 4.01 -1.10 8.94
CA PHE A 103 2.88 -1.16 8.04
C PHE A 103 2.61 -2.61 7.65
N SER A 104 1.36 -3.03 7.82
CA SER A 104 0.86 -4.23 7.13
C SER A 104 0.52 -3.85 5.70
N LEU A 105 1.19 -4.49 4.77
CA LEU A 105 1.01 -4.30 3.34
C LEU A 105 0.34 -5.56 2.78
N MET A 106 -0.74 -5.40 2.04
CA MET A 106 -1.50 -6.50 1.44
C MET A 106 -1.72 -6.23 -0.06
N LEU A 107 -1.39 -7.21 -0.88
CA LEU A 107 -1.58 -7.16 -2.33
C LEU A 107 -2.67 -8.16 -2.70
N TYR A 108 -3.69 -7.67 -3.39
CA TYR A 108 -4.81 -8.45 -3.87
C TYR A 108 -4.65 -8.72 -5.36
N GLY A 109 -4.42 -9.98 -5.70
CA GLY A 109 -4.40 -10.48 -7.06
C GLY A 109 -5.78 -10.92 -7.57
N PRO A 110 -5.88 -11.29 -8.86
CA PRO A 110 -7.08 -11.92 -9.39
C PRO A 110 -7.41 -13.24 -8.69
N ASP A 111 -8.66 -13.69 -8.82
CA ASP A 111 -9.15 -14.99 -8.34
C ASP A 111 -8.95 -15.25 -6.84
N GLY A 112 -8.95 -14.19 -6.03
CA GLY A 112 -8.84 -14.29 -4.58
C GLY A 112 -7.41 -14.50 -4.06
N ASN A 113 -6.39 -14.39 -4.92
CA ASN A 113 -5.00 -14.44 -4.47
C ASN A 113 -4.69 -13.23 -3.58
N GLN A 114 -4.15 -13.47 -2.40
CA GLN A 114 -3.73 -12.44 -1.47
C GLN A 114 -2.35 -12.78 -0.95
N SER A 115 -1.49 -11.78 -0.89
CA SER A 115 -0.21 -11.88 -0.20
C SER A 115 -0.10 -10.72 0.77
N GLY A 116 0.67 -10.90 1.84
CA GLY A 116 0.91 -9.87 2.84
C GLY A 116 2.34 -9.86 3.34
N THR A 117 2.83 -8.67 3.74
CA THR A 117 4.02 -8.55 4.59
C THR A 117 3.87 -7.43 5.60
N ILE A 118 4.80 -7.38 6.54
CA ILE A 118 5.01 -6.22 7.40
C ILE A 118 6.30 -5.53 6.95
N ALA A 119 6.24 -4.25 6.65
CA ALA A 119 7.40 -3.43 6.30
C ALA A 119 7.49 -2.20 7.20
N THR A 120 8.70 -1.67 7.40
CA THR A 120 8.89 -0.39 8.06
C THR A 120 8.78 0.77 7.07
N VAL A 121 8.24 1.89 7.54
CA VAL A 121 8.19 3.16 6.83
C VAL A 121 8.70 4.26 7.74
N ILE A 122 9.55 5.13 7.21
CA ILE A 122 10.08 6.28 7.93
C ILE A 122 9.19 7.49 7.68
N VAL A 123 8.66 8.06 8.75
CA VAL A 123 7.93 9.33 8.75
C VAL A 123 8.90 10.44 9.17
N PRO A 124 9.20 11.43 8.31
CA PRO A 124 10.10 12.52 8.60
C PRO A 124 9.48 13.54 9.57
N LYS A 125 10.31 14.44 10.12
CA LYS A 125 9.88 15.51 11.04
C LYS A 125 8.81 16.43 10.43
N LYS A 126 8.93 16.72 9.14
CA LYS A 126 7.90 17.48 8.40
C LYS A 126 6.91 16.49 7.82
N THR A 127 5.77 16.33 8.48
CA THR A 127 4.80 15.33 8.11
C THR A 127 3.97 15.74 6.88
N MET A 128 3.64 14.77 6.02
CA MET A 128 2.63 14.96 4.98
C MET A 128 1.28 15.27 5.61
N LYS A 129 0.48 16.08 4.90
CA LYS A 129 -0.92 16.26 5.25
C LYS A 129 -1.68 15.02 4.83
N ALA A 130 -2.62 14.59 5.67
CA ALA A 130 -3.54 13.54 5.29
C ALA A 130 -4.35 13.96 4.06
N VAL A 131 -4.58 13.02 3.18
CA VAL A 131 -5.50 13.18 2.06
C VAL A 131 -6.91 13.04 2.62
N PRO A 132 -7.79 14.06 2.52
CA PRO A 132 -9.15 13.95 3.01
C PRO A 132 -9.98 13.05 2.08
N ALA A 133 -10.91 12.28 2.65
CA ALA A 133 -11.96 11.65 1.88
C ALA A 133 -12.89 12.73 1.31
N THR A 134 -12.99 12.80 -0.01
CA THR A 134 -13.99 13.64 -0.67
C THR A 134 -15.32 12.85 -0.80
N PRO A 135 -16.44 13.54 -1.05
CA PRO A 135 -17.71 12.89 -1.36
C PRO A 135 -17.66 11.96 -2.58
N VAL A 136 -16.82 12.28 -3.58
CA VAL A 136 -16.65 11.48 -4.81
C VAL A 136 -15.86 10.19 -4.51
N MET A 137 -14.86 10.27 -3.63
CA MET A 137 -14.05 9.12 -3.19
C MET A 137 -14.88 8.11 -2.40
N ALA A 138 -15.73 8.58 -1.47
CA ALA A 138 -16.63 7.71 -0.71
C ALA A 138 -17.56 6.90 -1.62
N GLN A 139 -18.03 7.51 -2.71
CA GLN A 139 -18.91 6.87 -3.69
C GLN A 139 -18.14 5.87 -4.58
N LYS A 140 -16.92 6.21 -5.04
CA LYS A 140 -16.05 5.30 -5.80
C LYS A 140 -15.67 4.06 -4.99
N MET A 141 -15.34 4.22 -3.71
CA MET A 141 -15.04 3.12 -2.78
C MET A 141 -16.25 2.19 -2.57
N LEU A 142 -17.46 2.75 -2.49
CA LEU A 142 -18.69 1.97 -2.34
C LEU A 142 -19.00 1.12 -3.58
N VAL A 143 -18.73 1.66 -4.78
CA VAL A 143 -18.89 0.95 -6.05
C VAL A 143 -17.83 -0.14 -6.22
N MET A 144 -16.56 0.13 -5.85
CA MET A 144 -15.48 -0.85 -5.92
C MET A 144 -15.66 -2.01 -4.93
N ARG A 145 -16.17 -1.75 -3.71
CA ARG A 145 -16.56 -2.80 -2.74
C ARG A 145 -17.75 -3.65 -3.21
N ARG A 146 -18.66 -3.09 -4.01
CA ARG A 146 -19.80 -3.81 -4.60
C ARG A 146 -19.42 -4.65 -5.84
N GLY A 147 -18.30 -4.34 -6.48
CA GLY A 147 -17.79 -5.06 -7.64
C GLY A 147 -16.88 -6.25 -7.30
N GLN A 148 -16.41 -6.37 -6.05
CA GLN A 148 -15.76 -7.58 -5.57
C GLN A 148 -16.83 -8.58 -5.14
N PRO A 149 -16.78 -9.85 -5.61
CA PRO A 149 -17.66 -10.88 -5.09
C PRO A 149 -17.43 -10.99 -3.59
N MET A 150 -18.48 -10.77 -2.80
CA MET A 150 -18.48 -11.28 -1.44
C MET A 150 -18.70 -12.78 -1.55
N THR A 151 -17.69 -13.54 -1.12
CA THR A 151 -17.59 -15.01 -1.07
C THR A 151 -17.44 -15.73 -2.41
#